data_AF-A0A538IF73-F1
#
_entry.id   AF-A0A538IF73-F1
#
_cell.length_a   1.000
_cell.length_b   1.000
_cell.length_c   1.000
_cell.angle_alpha   90.00
_cell.angle_beta   90.00
_cell.angle_gamma   90.00
#
_symmetry.space_group_name_H-M   'P 1'
#
loop_
_entity.id
_entity.type
_entity.pdbx_description
1 polymer ?
#
loop_
_entity_poly.entity_id
_entity_poly.type
_entity_poly.pdbx_seq_one_letter_code
_entity_poly.pdbx_strand_id
1 'polypeptide(L)'
;MPPDALALALAAAVLHAGWNVVLRGSEDVEARTAVVLGLALLLFAPVAVATWSVSWAVAPYVAASAAFEGLYFALLVAAYRRRELSVVYPVARGSAPLFVLLGTAVVLARHVSAGAAAGVCLVAVGVVLVRGVRRGAEGVLIAFAIGCAIAGYTLIDKDGLRHAA
;
A
#
# COMPACT_ATOMS: atom_id res chain seq x y z
N MET A 1 18.70 -9.86 1.76
CA MET A 1 18.39 -8.44 1.47
C MET A 1 19.52 -7.60 2.06
N PRO A 2 19.92 -6.50 1.41
CA PRO A 2 20.86 -5.55 1.99
C PRO A 2 20.37 -5.03 3.35
N PRO A 3 21.24 -4.83 4.35
CA PRO A 3 20.85 -4.44 5.71
C PRO A 3 20.23 -3.03 5.78
N ASP A 4 20.70 -2.13 4.92
CA ASP A 4 20.16 -0.78 4.69
C ASP A 4 18.71 -0.83 4.19
N ALA A 5 18.41 -1.68 3.20
CA ALA A 5 17.04 -1.86 2.72
C ALA A 5 16.11 -2.41 3.81
N LEU A 6 16.61 -3.32 4.66
CA LEU A 6 15.86 -3.83 5.81
C LEU A 6 15.60 -2.72 6.84
N ALA A 7 16.61 -1.92 7.17
CA ALA A 7 16.47 -0.81 8.11
C ALA A 7 15.45 0.23 7.61
N LEU A 8 15.49 0.58 6.32
CA LEU A 8 14.50 1.47 5.70
C LEU A 8 13.09 0.89 5.75
N ALA A 9 12.93 -0.40 5.46
CA ALA A 9 11.63 -1.07 5.53
C ALA A 9 11.06 -1.07 6.96
N LEU A 10 11.90 -1.32 7.97
CA LEU A 10 11.49 -1.27 9.38
C LEU A 10 11.16 0.16 9.83
N ALA A 11 11.97 1.14 9.44
CA ALA A 11 11.69 2.56 9.71
C ALA A 11 10.36 2.99 9.07
N ALA A 12 10.12 2.60 7.82
CA ALA A 12 8.85 2.83 7.14
C ALA A 12 7.68 2.17 7.90
N ALA A 13 7.85 0.95 8.40
CA ALA A 13 6.83 0.27 9.20
C ALA A 13 6.52 0.99 10.52
N VAL A 14 7.54 1.49 11.23
CA VAL A 14 7.38 2.27 12.47
C VAL A 14 6.70 3.61 12.19
N LEU A 15 7.15 4.35 11.18
CA LEU A 15 6.50 5.59 10.74
C LEU A 15 5.05 5.34 10.37
N HIS A 16 4.79 4.24 9.62
CA HIS A 16 3.45 3.84 9.21
C HIS A 16 2.56 3.44 10.41
N ALA A 17 3.09 2.79 11.44
CA ALA A 17 2.33 2.54 12.65
C ALA A 17 2.07 3.84 13.43
N GLY A 18 3.08 4.69 13.55
CA GLY A 18 3.04 5.95 14.30
C GLY A 18 1.97 6.92 13.78
N TRP A 19 1.95 7.20 12.47
CA TRP A 19 0.93 8.12 11.92
C TRP A 19 -0.49 7.53 12.02
N ASN A 20 -0.68 6.21 11.87
CA ASN A 20 -1.99 5.58 12.06
C ASN A 20 -2.50 5.74 13.50
N VAL A 21 -1.61 5.76 14.49
CA VAL A 21 -1.96 6.07 15.89
C VAL A 21 -2.36 7.54 16.02
N VAL A 22 -1.59 8.47 15.44
CA VAL A 22 -1.89 9.92 15.46
C VAL A 22 -3.22 10.23 14.76
N LEU A 23 -3.57 9.48 13.71
CA LEU A 23 -4.82 9.68 12.97
C LEU A 23 -6.07 9.10 13.64
N ARG A 24 -5.91 8.25 14.66
CA ARG A 24 -7.05 7.65 15.36
C ARG A 24 -7.91 8.76 15.99
N GLY A 25 -9.20 8.81 15.66
CA GLY A 25 -10.14 9.85 16.16
C GLY A 25 -10.29 11.07 15.26
N SER A 26 -9.88 10.99 13.99
CA SER A 26 -10.20 11.98 12.96
C SER A 26 -11.69 12.08 12.66
N GLU A 27 -12.25 13.28 12.71
CA GLU A 27 -13.62 13.52 12.20
C GLU A 27 -13.65 13.63 10.66
N ASP A 28 -12.59 14.16 10.05
CA ASP A 28 -12.50 14.33 8.59
C ASP A 28 -11.25 13.65 8.00
N VAL A 29 -11.45 12.46 7.44
CA VAL A 29 -10.38 11.65 6.83
C VAL A 29 -9.90 12.26 5.51
N GLU A 30 -10.78 12.89 4.74
CA GLU A 30 -10.44 13.45 3.43
C GLU A 30 -9.48 14.63 3.61
N ALA A 31 -9.83 15.58 4.48
CA ALA A 31 -8.97 16.70 4.81
C ALA A 31 -7.61 16.27 5.36
N ARG A 32 -7.58 15.26 6.24
CA ARG A 32 -6.31 14.75 6.79
C ARG A 32 -5.46 14.04 5.74
N THR A 33 -6.08 13.29 4.83
CA THR A 33 -5.37 12.64 3.72
C THR A 33 -4.72 13.68 2.82
N ALA A 34 -5.44 14.75 2.48
CA ALA A 34 -4.91 15.87 1.71
C ALA A 34 -3.74 16.56 2.41
N VAL A 35 -3.83 16.80 3.73
CA VAL A 35 -2.72 17.38 4.50
C VAL A 35 -1.49 16.47 4.48
N VAL A 36 -1.65 15.16 4.66
CA VAL A 36 -0.52 14.21 4.65
C VAL A 36 0.15 14.17 3.29
N LEU A 37 -0.63 14.11 2.20
CA LEU A 37 -0.08 14.15 0.84
C LEU A 37 0.62 15.48 0.55
N GLY A 38 0.05 16.60 1.01
CA GLY A 38 0.67 17.92 0.90
C GLY A 38 1.98 18.05 1.67
N LEU A 39 2.05 17.54 2.90
CA LEU A 39 3.27 17.48 3.69
C LEU A 39 4.32 16.58 3.04
N ALA A 40 3.92 15.42 2.52
CA ALA A 40 4.82 14.54 1.78
C ALA A 40 5.40 15.26 0.55
N LEU A 41 4.57 15.95 -0.22
CA LEU A 41 5.04 16.75 -1.35
C LEU A 41 6.02 17.84 -0.91
N LEU A 42 5.69 18.59 0.13
CA LEU A 42 6.55 19.66 0.65
C LEU A 42 7.92 19.16 1.13
N LEU A 43 7.95 18.00 1.79
CA LEU A 43 9.17 17.42 2.33
C LEU A 43 10.03 16.74 1.25
N PHE A 44 9.41 16.00 0.32
CA PHE A 44 10.13 15.16 -0.62
C PHE A 44 10.36 15.81 -2.00
N ALA A 45 9.53 16.76 -2.44
CA ALA A 45 9.71 17.41 -3.74
C ALA A 45 11.03 18.20 -3.85
N PRO A 46 11.46 19.00 -2.84
CA PRO A 46 12.74 19.71 -2.93
C PRO A 46 13.92 18.75 -3.04
N VAL A 47 13.89 17.64 -2.29
CA VAL A 47 14.91 16.59 -2.35
C VAL A 47 14.92 15.93 -3.72
N ALA A 48 13.74 15.59 -4.26
CA ALA A 48 13.61 14.99 -5.58
C ALA A 48 14.14 15.90 -6.69
N VAL A 49 13.83 17.20 -6.65
CA VAL A 49 14.35 18.19 -7.62
C VAL A 49 15.86 18.33 -7.48
N ALA A 50 16.39 18.43 -6.25
CA ALA A 50 17.82 18.60 -6.01
C ALA A 50 18.66 17.37 -6.39
N THR A 51 18.07 16.17 -6.38
CA THR A 51 18.77 14.90 -6.64
C THR A 51 18.29 14.21 -7.93
N TRP A 52 17.55 14.92 -8.79
CA TRP A 52 16.93 14.35 -9.98
C TRP A 52 17.97 13.76 -10.93
N SER A 53 17.98 12.43 -11.02
CA SER A 53 18.83 11.65 -11.92
C SER A 53 18.04 10.56 -12.65
N VAL A 54 16.70 10.66 -12.61
CA VAL A 54 15.79 9.62 -13.07
C VAL A 54 15.46 9.78 -14.55
N SER A 55 15.57 8.68 -15.29
CA SER A 55 15.18 8.61 -16.70
C SER A 55 13.69 8.84 -16.90
N TRP A 56 13.32 9.63 -17.92
CA TRP A 56 11.92 9.83 -18.30
C TRP A 56 11.22 8.57 -18.80
N ALA A 57 11.95 7.49 -19.06
CA ALA A 57 11.37 6.17 -19.35
C ALA A 57 10.50 5.64 -18.20
N VAL A 58 10.66 6.16 -16.98
CA VAL A 58 9.82 5.80 -15.82
C VAL A 58 8.43 6.46 -15.84
N ALA A 59 8.22 7.51 -16.64
CA ALA A 59 6.98 8.29 -16.66
C ALA A 59 5.68 7.47 -16.75
N PRO A 60 5.54 6.45 -17.62
CA PRO A 60 4.33 5.61 -17.65
C PRO A 60 4.11 4.84 -16.35
N TYR A 61 5.18 4.39 -15.68
CA TYR A 61 5.09 3.69 -14.40
C TYR A 61 4.66 4.64 -13.28
N VAL A 62 5.19 5.86 -13.25
CA VAL A 62 4.77 6.89 -12.29
C VAL A 62 3.30 7.24 -12.48
N ALA A 63 2.86 7.45 -13.72
CA ALA A 63 1.47 7.77 -14.02
C ALA A 63 0.51 6.62 -13.65
N ALA A 64 0.87 5.38 -13.98
CA ALA A 64 0.08 4.21 -13.63
C ALA A 64 0.03 3.99 -12.11
N SER A 65 1.17 4.11 -11.42
CA SER A 65 1.24 4.03 -9.96
C SER A 65 0.36 5.08 -9.29
N ALA A 66 0.46 6.34 -9.73
CA ALA A 66 -0.38 7.43 -9.23
C ALA A 66 -1.88 7.19 -9.48
N ALA A 67 -2.26 6.61 -10.61
CA ALA A 67 -3.65 6.25 -10.89
C ALA A 67 -4.17 5.16 -9.93
N PHE A 68 -3.37 4.14 -9.64
CA PHE A 68 -3.71 3.09 -8.68
C PHE A 68 -3.75 3.61 -7.23
N GLU A 69 -2.82 4.50 -6.85
CA GLU A 69 -2.80 5.19 -5.55
C GLU A 69 -4.06 6.07 -5.38
N GLY A 70 -4.42 6.83 -6.43
CA GLY A 70 -5.65 7.64 -6.46
C GLY A 70 -6.92 6.78 -6.35
N LEU A 71 -6.96 5.65 -7.06
CA LEU A 71 -8.05 4.68 -6.95
C LEU A 71 -8.14 4.10 -5.53
N TYR A 72 -7.00 3.78 -4.91
CA TYR A 72 -6.93 3.33 -3.53
C TYR A 72 -7.58 4.34 -2.59
N PHE A 73 -7.20 5.62 -2.65
CA PHE A 73 -7.77 6.66 -1.82
C PHE A 73 -9.28 6.86 -2.08
N ALA A 74 -9.71 6.87 -3.35
CA ALA A 74 -11.12 7.02 -3.70
C ALA A 74 -11.98 5.88 -3.15
N LEU A 75 -11.52 4.63 -3.28
CA LEU A 75 -12.20 3.46 -2.73
C LEU A 75 -12.19 3.46 -1.20
N LEU A 76 -11.11 3.91 -0.57
CA LEU A 76 -11.01 4.02 0.88
C LEU A 76 -12.01 5.03 1.44
N VAL A 77 -12.08 6.22 0.84
CA VAL A 77 -13.08 7.25 1.19
C VAL A 77 -14.50 6.72 0.99
N ALA A 78 -14.78 6.08 -0.15
CA ALA A 78 -16.09 5.49 -0.42
C ALA A 78 -16.46 4.41 0.60
N ALA A 79 -15.50 3.60 1.03
CA ALA A 79 -15.70 2.61 2.08
C ALA A 79 -15.97 3.27 3.43
N TYR A 80 -15.24 4.31 3.79
CA TYR A 80 -15.41 5.03 5.07
C TYR A 80 -16.76 5.73 5.17
N ARG A 81 -17.30 6.25 4.06
CA ARG A 81 -18.63 6.87 4.04
C ARG A 81 -19.79 5.88 4.15
N ARG A 82 -19.58 4.61 3.81
CA ARG A 82 -20.66 3.62 3.66
C ARG A 82 -20.59 2.45 4.65
N ARG A 83 -19.45 2.18 5.28
CA ARG A 83 -19.17 0.93 6.02
C ARG A 83 -18.37 1.17 7.29
N GLU A 84 -18.50 0.27 8.26
CA GLU A 84 -17.69 0.28 9.47
C GLU A 84 -16.19 0.12 9.14
N LEU A 85 -15.40 1.12 9.51
CA LEU A 85 -13.92 1.14 9.44
C LEU A 85 -13.28 -0.14 9.99
N SER A 86 -13.91 -0.74 11.01
CA SER A 86 -13.44 -1.96 11.70
C SER A 86 -13.45 -3.22 10.81
N VAL A 87 -14.17 -3.20 9.68
CA VAL A 87 -14.30 -4.35 8.78
C VAL A 87 -13.45 -4.19 7.53
N VAL A 88 -13.52 -3.04 6.84
CA VAL A 88 -12.86 -2.86 5.53
C VAL A 88 -11.34 -2.78 5.67
N TYR A 89 -10.85 -2.03 6.65
CA TYR A 89 -9.42 -1.73 6.77
C TYR A 89 -8.56 -2.99 7.00
N PRO A 90 -8.91 -3.91 7.93
CA PRO A 90 -8.12 -5.14 8.12
C PRO A 90 -8.15 -6.08 6.90
N VAL A 91 -9.30 -6.20 6.20
CA VAL A 91 -9.37 -7.02 4.97
C VAL A 91 -8.45 -6.43 3.92
N ALA A 92 -8.60 -5.14 3.62
CA ALA A 92 -7.85 -4.49 2.54
C ALA A 92 -6.34 -4.58 2.74
N ARG A 93 -5.87 -4.26 3.95
CA ARG A 93 -4.43 -4.30 4.30
C ARG A 93 -3.92 -5.74 4.43
N GLY A 94 -4.75 -6.69 4.88
CA GLY A 94 -4.39 -8.11 4.97
C GLY A 94 -4.35 -8.82 3.61
N SER A 95 -5.22 -8.43 2.66
CA SER A 95 -5.26 -9.02 1.32
C SER A 95 -4.22 -8.44 0.37
N ALA A 96 -3.80 -7.18 0.56
CA ALA A 96 -2.83 -6.52 -0.32
C ALA A 96 -1.50 -7.31 -0.48
N PRO A 97 -0.83 -7.80 0.59
CA PRO A 97 0.38 -8.62 0.45
C PRO A 97 0.15 -9.93 -0.33
N LEU A 98 -1.02 -10.55 -0.18
CA LEU A 98 -1.39 -11.74 -0.95
C LEU A 98 -1.53 -11.41 -2.44
N PHE A 99 -2.15 -10.28 -2.78
CA PHE A 99 -2.26 -9.84 -4.17
C PHE A 99 -0.91 -9.43 -4.76
N VAL A 100 0.00 -8.84 -3.98
CA VAL A 100 1.39 -8.57 -4.42
C VAL A 100 2.13 -9.89 -4.70
N LEU A 101 1.97 -10.89 -3.83
CA LEU A 101 2.55 -12.22 -4.01
C LEU A 101 2.04 -12.88 -5.30
N LEU A 102 0.71 -12.91 -5.48
CA LEU A 102 0.03 -13.46 -6.66
C LEU A 102 0.41 -12.71 -7.94
N GLY A 103 0.38 -11.37 -7.91
CA GLY A 103 0.76 -10.56 -9.07
C GLY A 103 2.24 -10.73 -9.43
N THR A 104 3.13 -10.89 -8.45
CA THR A 104 4.54 -11.21 -8.72
C THR A 104 4.69 -12.58 -9.40
N ALA A 105 4.02 -13.61 -8.87
CA ALA A 105 4.15 -14.98 -9.37
C ALA A 105 3.47 -15.18 -10.74
N VAL A 106 2.26 -14.63 -10.92
CA VAL A 106 1.40 -14.90 -12.08
C VAL A 106 1.51 -13.80 -13.13
N VAL A 107 1.31 -12.54 -12.74
CA VAL A 107 1.25 -11.42 -13.71
C VAL A 107 2.64 -11.07 -14.23
N LEU A 108 3.62 -10.97 -13.33
CA LEU A 108 5.00 -10.68 -13.70
C LEU A 108 5.81 -11.93 -14.07
N ALA A 109 5.24 -13.14 -13.89
CA ALA A 109 5.92 -14.42 -14.09
C ALA A 109 7.29 -14.50 -13.37
N ARG A 110 7.41 -13.86 -12.19
CA ARG A 110 8.67 -13.80 -11.41
C ARG A 110 8.70 -14.86 -10.33
N HIS A 111 9.88 -15.46 -10.14
CA HIS A 111 10.08 -16.43 -9.08
C HIS A 111 9.87 -15.81 -7.69
N VAL A 112 9.04 -16.48 -6.89
CA VAL A 112 8.78 -16.16 -5.49
C VAL A 112 9.37 -17.28 -4.64
N SER A 113 10.26 -16.94 -3.70
CA SER A 113 10.84 -17.96 -2.82
C SER A 113 9.78 -18.54 -1.87
N ALA A 114 9.94 -19.82 -1.52
CA ALA A 114 9.06 -20.47 -0.54
C ALA A 114 9.01 -19.71 0.79
N GLY A 115 10.14 -19.15 1.23
CA GLY A 115 10.20 -18.32 2.44
C GLY A 115 9.39 -17.03 2.33
N ALA A 116 9.42 -16.34 1.17
CA ALA A 116 8.60 -15.15 0.96
C ALA A 116 7.10 -15.49 0.95
N ALA A 117 6.71 -16.57 0.29
CA ALA A 117 5.34 -17.05 0.28
C ALA A 117 4.86 -17.41 1.70
N ALA A 118 5.67 -18.16 2.46
CA ALA A 118 5.38 -18.52 3.84
C ALA A 118 5.22 -17.28 4.74
N GLY A 119 6.11 -16.27 4.59
CA GLY A 119 6.02 -15.02 5.33
C GLY A 119 4.73 -14.26 5.05
N VAL A 120 4.31 -14.16 3.79
CA VAL A 120 3.03 -13.52 3.42
C VAL A 120 1.85 -14.29 3.98
N CYS A 121 1.85 -15.62 3.91
CA CYS A 121 0.81 -16.45 4.51
C CYS A 121 0.73 -16.27 6.03
N LEU A 122 1.87 -16.22 6.73
CA LEU A 122 1.93 -15.97 8.17
C LEU A 122 1.36 -14.60 8.54
N VAL A 123 1.68 -13.55 7.77
CA VAL A 123 1.10 -12.21 7.97
C VAL A 123 -0.42 -12.24 7.76
N ALA A 124 -0.90 -12.89 6.69
CA ALA A 124 -2.32 -13.01 6.42
C ALA A 124 -3.07 -13.72 7.55
N VAL A 125 -2.51 -14.82 8.06
CA VAL A 125 -3.04 -15.54 9.23
C VAL A 125 -3.05 -14.65 10.47
N GLY A 126 -1.95 -13.94 10.74
CA GLY A 126 -1.84 -13.01 11.87
C GLY A 126 -2.90 -11.91 11.83
N VAL A 127 -3.15 -11.33 10.65
CA VAL A 127 -4.21 -10.32 10.46
C VAL A 127 -5.59 -10.90 10.78
N VAL A 128 -5.89 -12.12 10.32
CA VAL A 128 -7.16 -12.80 10.62
C VAL A 128 -7.29 -13.10 12.12
N LEU A 129 -6.22 -13.55 12.77
CA LEU A 129 -6.22 -13.87 14.21
C LEU A 129 -6.43 -12.63 15.07
N VAL A 130 -5.72 -11.53 14.79
CA VAL A 130 -5.84 -10.26 15.55
C VAL A 130 -7.22 -9.64 15.38
N ARG A 131 -7.77 -9.69 14.17
CA ARG A 131 -9.10 -9.14 13.88
C ARG A 131 -10.24 -10.03 14.37
N GLY A 132 -10.01 -11.33 14.45
CA GLY A 132 -11.04 -12.35 14.62
C GLY A 132 -11.86 -12.60 13.35
N VAL A 133 -12.54 -13.75 13.31
CA VAL A 133 -13.43 -14.14 12.20
C VAL A 133 -14.80 -13.51 12.42
N ARG A 134 -14.96 -12.21 12.12
CA ARG A 134 -16.28 -11.57 12.08
C ARG A 134 -17.06 -12.06 10.86
N ARG A 135 -18.29 -12.55 11.08
CA ARG A 135 -19.20 -12.98 10.01
C ARG A 135 -19.88 -11.75 9.40
N GLY A 136 -19.65 -11.53 8.11
CA GLY A 136 -20.29 -10.48 7.31
C GLY A 136 -19.54 -10.28 6.00
N ALA A 137 -20.21 -10.55 4.87
CA ALA A 137 -19.66 -10.33 3.52
C ALA A 137 -19.72 -8.85 3.09
N GLU A 138 -20.43 -8.02 3.85
CA GLU A 138 -20.61 -6.61 3.53
C GLU A 138 -19.29 -5.85 3.60
N GLY A 139 -18.90 -5.25 2.48
CA GLY A 139 -17.65 -4.50 2.38
C GLY A 139 -16.41 -5.34 2.03
N VAL A 140 -16.52 -6.66 1.87
CA VAL A 140 -15.39 -7.50 1.44
C VAL A 140 -14.96 -7.15 0.01
N LEU A 141 -15.92 -6.95 -0.90
CA LEU A 141 -15.62 -6.62 -2.29
C LEU A 141 -14.85 -5.29 -2.42
N ILE A 142 -15.31 -4.24 -1.73
CA ILE A 142 -14.60 -2.95 -1.73
C ILE A 142 -13.23 -3.08 -1.06
N ALA A 143 -13.11 -3.89 0.00
CA ALA A 143 -11.83 -4.12 0.65
C ALA A 143 -10.83 -4.87 -0.26
N PHE A 144 -11.28 -5.86 -1.02
CA PHE A 144 -10.44 -6.52 -2.03
C PHE A 144 -10.09 -5.60 -3.18
N ALA A 145 -11.01 -4.75 -3.64
CA ALA A 145 -10.69 -3.73 -4.64
C ALA A 145 -9.60 -2.77 -4.14
N ILE A 146 -9.69 -2.32 -2.89
CA ILE A 146 -8.64 -1.53 -2.22
C ILE A 146 -7.33 -2.32 -2.17
N GLY A 147 -7.38 -3.60 -1.78
CA GLY A 147 -6.20 -4.47 -1.74
C GLY A 147 -5.54 -4.66 -3.10
N CYS A 148 -6.33 -4.83 -4.17
CA CYS A 148 -5.85 -4.90 -5.54
C CYS A 148 -5.23 -3.57 -5.98
N ALA A 149 -5.83 -2.44 -5.59
CA ALA A 149 -5.26 -1.13 -5.89
C ALA A 149 -3.89 -0.96 -5.23
N ILE A 150 -3.78 -1.37 -3.96
CA ILE A 150 -2.51 -1.38 -3.22
C ILE A 150 -1.46 -2.24 -3.90
N ALA A 151 -1.83 -3.47 -4.28
CA ALA A 151 -0.92 -4.36 -4.97
C ALA A 151 -0.51 -3.82 -6.35
N GLY A 152 -1.43 -3.16 -7.06
CA GLY A 152 -1.19 -2.54 -8.36
C GLY A 152 -0.06 -1.53 -8.31
N TYR A 153 -0.20 -0.46 -7.51
CA TYR A 153 0.85 0.56 -7.42
C TYR A 153 2.17 -0.05 -6.89
N THR A 154 2.10 -0.96 -5.91
CA THR A 154 3.30 -1.61 -5.34
C THR A 154 4.10 -2.39 -6.39
N LEU A 155 3.42 -3.12 -7.27
CA LEU A 155 4.06 -3.91 -8.34
C LEU A 155 4.60 -2.99 -9.45
N ILE A 156 3.84 -1.96 -9.81
CA ILE A 156 4.24 -0.96 -10.80
C ILE A 156 5.49 -0.21 -10.33
N ASP A 157 5.54 0.24 -9.08
CA ASP A 157 6.69 0.93 -8.50
C ASP A 157 7.94 0.06 -8.55
N LYS A 158 7.80 -1.20 -8.11
CA LYS A 158 8.90 -2.16 -8.12
C LYS A 158 9.46 -2.39 -9.53
N ASP A 159 8.60 -2.36 -10.54
CA ASP A 159 9.04 -2.53 -11.92
C ASP A 159 9.58 -1.23 -12.54
N GLY A 160 8.97 -0.09 -12.21
CA GLY A 160 9.39 1.24 -12.62
C GLY A 160 10.82 1.56 -12.20
N LEU A 161 11.27 1.08 -11.03
CA LEU A 161 12.67 1.22 -10.59
C LEU A 161 13.70 0.66 -11.58
N ARG A 162 13.31 -0.31 -12.42
CA ARG A 162 14.20 -0.88 -13.46
C ARG A 162 14.35 0.03 -14.69
N HIS A 163 13.47 1.01 -14.82
CA HIS A 163 13.41 1.98 -15.93
C HIS A 163 13.79 3.40 -15.47
N ALA A 164 14.22 3.53 -14.22
CA ALA A 164 14.55 4.81 -13.59
C ALA A 164 16.02 5.23 -13.80
N ALA A 165 16.89 4.31 -14.22
CA ALA A 165 18.32 4.54 -14.46
C ALA A 165 18.63 4.79 -15.94
#